data_AF-A0A2S0JPS8-F1
#
_entry.id   AF-A0A2S0JPS8-F1
#
_cell.length_a   1.000
_cell.length_b   1.000
_cell.length_c   1.000
_cell.angle_alpha   90.00
_cell.angle_beta   90.00
_cell.angle_gamma   90.00
#
_symmetry.space_group_name_H-M   'P 1'
#
loop_
_entity.id
_entity.type
_entity.pdbx_description
1 polymer ?
#
loop_
_entity_poly.entity_id
_entity_poly.type
_entity_poly.pdbx_seq_one_letter_code
_entity_poly.pdbx_strand_id
1 'polypeptide(L)'
;MNQEQLNAIKERAAKATPGPWVIEESRFGSFNAASVNENYDLPACLMKANDADFVTKAREDVPALVDEVEYLRGMLRDTRRIVRQKVKGIKTLQNACKKHKAKQEALEFHLKVSIRHAEELDESLEAEVDENEQLREVVKEFIDYWATTNDARPLLEIVKDACQALGGEAK
;
A
#
# COMPACT_ATOMS: atom_id res chain seq x y z
N MET A 1 3.61 15.52 32.19
CA MET A 1 4.31 16.81 32.19
C MET A 1 4.09 17.53 30.87
N ASN A 2 3.51 18.72 30.86
CA ASN A 2 3.34 19.52 29.64
C ASN A 2 4.67 20.21 29.22
N GLN A 3 4.65 21.05 28.19
CA GLN A 3 5.87 21.76 27.75
C GLN A 3 6.26 22.88 28.72
N GLU A 4 5.29 23.58 29.29
CA GLU A 4 5.53 24.67 30.26
C GLU A 4 6.23 24.18 31.52
N GLN A 5 5.78 23.06 32.09
CA GLN A 5 6.40 22.41 33.24
C GLN A 5 7.83 21.97 32.94
N LEU A 6 8.07 21.41 31.75
CA LEU A 6 9.42 21.01 31.32
C LEU A 6 10.32 22.24 31.16
N ASN A 7 9.83 23.32 30.55
CA ASN A 7 10.56 24.58 30.41
C ASN A 7 10.87 25.20 31.78
N ALA A 8 9.94 25.14 32.74
CA ALA A 8 10.17 25.64 34.09
C ALA A 8 11.22 24.81 34.85
N ILE A 9 11.26 23.49 34.66
CA ILE A 9 12.33 22.64 35.22
C ILE A 9 13.67 22.97 34.56
N LYS A 10 13.69 23.11 33.23
CA LYS A 10 14.87 23.54 32.46
C LYS A 10 15.45 24.85 32.96
N GLU A 11 14.59 25.86 33.15
CA GLU A 11 15.01 27.16 33.64
C GLU A 11 15.62 27.07 35.05
N ARG A 12 14.98 26.31 35.95
CA ARG A 12 15.53 26.08 37.30
C ARG A 12 16.85 25.32 37.27
N ALA A 13 16.97 24.31 36.42
CA ALA A 13 18.19 23.53 36.24
C ALA A 13 19.33 24.37 35.65
N ALA A 14 19.04 25.23 34.66
CA ALA A 14 20.01 26.13 34.05
C ALA A 14 20.45 27.28 34.98
N LYS A 15 19.58 27.71 35.89
CA LYS A 15 19.91 28.69 36.94
C LYS A 15 20.68 28.09 38.11
N ALA A 16 20.72 26.76 38.25
CA ALA A 16 21.56 26.12 39.25
C ALA A 16 23.04 26.32 38.88
N THR A 17 23.90 26.48 39.88
CA THR A 17 25.33 26.66 39.61
C THR A 17 25.88 25.42 38.87
N PRO A 18 26.73 25.59 37.86
CA PRO A 18 27.39 24.47 37.21
C PRO A 18 28.26 23.69 38.20
N GLY A 19 28.30 22.36 38.05
CA GLY A 19 29.26 21.51 38.75
C GLY A 19 30.69 21.67 38.21
N PRO A 20 31.68 20.92 38.75
CA PRO A 20 31.48 19.81 39.68
C PRO A 20 31.17 20.27 41.10
N TRP A 21 30.26 19.57 41.75
CA TRP A 21 29.88 19.80 43.13
C TRP A 21 30.68 18.87 44.03
N VAL A 22 31.39 19.43 45.00
CA VAL A 22 32.15 18.65 45.99
C VAL A 22 31.52 18.79 47.35
N ILE A 23 31.50 17.68 48.09
CA ILE A 23 31.06 17.66 49.48
C ILE A 23 32.30 17.93 50.33
N GLU A 24 32.29 19.02 51.10
CA GLU A 24 33.30 19.32 52.10
C GLU A 24 32.77 19.00 53.49
N GLU A 25 33.55 18.23 54.26
CA GLU A 25 33.25 17.97 55.66
C GLU A 25 33.88 19.03 56.55
N SER A 26 33.12 19.56 57.51
CA SER A 26 33.65 20.46 58.54
C SER A 26 33.12 20.09 59.92
N ARG A 27 33.69 20.71 60.96
CA ARG A 27 33.22 20.57 62.35
C ARG A 27 31.75 20.96 62.56
N PHE A 28 31.12 21.60 61.57
CA PHE A 28 29.73 22.05 61.61
C PHE A 28 28.79 21.22 60.69
N GLY A 29 29.27 20.19 59.99
CA GLY A 29 28.48 19.34 59.11
C GLY A 29 29.11 19.09 57.73
N SER A 30 28.33 18.57 56.77
CA SER A 30 28.74 18.38 55.37
C SER A 30 28.13 19.49 54.50
N PHE A 31 28.95 20.08 53.63
CA PHE A 31 28.57 21.25 52.82
C PHE A 31 28.73 20.94 51.34
N ASN A 32 27.78 21.40 50.52
CA ASN A 32 27.93 21.38 49.06
C ASN A 32 28.67 22.64 48.64
N ALA A 33 29.99 22.54 48.43
CA ALA A 33 30.80 23.64 47.93
C ALA A 33 30.73 23.68 46.40
N ALA A 34 30.40 24.85 45.84
CA ALA A 34 30.64 25.12 44.43
C ALA A 34 32.15 25.29 44.26
N SER A 35 32.82 24.32 43.63
CA SER A 35 34.16 24.43 43.04
C SER A 35 35.04 25.60 43.53
N VAL A 36 35.91 25.36 44.52
CA VAL A 36 37.25 25.96 44.83
C VAL A 36 37.50 27.48 44.62
N ASN A 37 36.53 28.30 44.25
CA ASN A 37 36.68 29.74 44.05
C ASN A 37 36.15 30.48 45.28
N GLU A 38 37.02 31.34 45.82
CA GLU A 38 37.10 31.84 47.19
C GLU A 38 35.91 32.66 47.74
N ASN A 39 34.80 32.74 47.01
CA ASN A 39 33.57 33.36 47.49
C ASN A 39 32.71 32.32 48.20
N TYR A 40 33.00 32.09 49.48
CA TYR A 40 32.15 31.35 50.42
C TYR A 40 30.82 32.11 50.65
N ASP A 41 29.94 32.13 49.65
CA ASP A 41 28.51 32.28 49.91
C ASP A 41 28.09 31.01 50.65
N LEU A 42 28.01 31.10 51.99
CA LEU A 42 27.65 30.00 52.91
C LEU A 42 26.56 29.11 52.28
N PRO A 43 26.92 27.93 51.74
CA PRO A 43 25.92 27.07 51.13
C PRO A 43 25.00 26.58 52.26
N ALA A 44 23.72 26.41 51.94
CA ALA A 44 22.73 25.89 52.88
C ALA A 44 23.32 24.68 53.64
N CYS A 45 23.50 24.82 54.95
CA CYS A 45 24.08 23.76 55.79
C CYS A 45 23.18 22.53 55.69
N LEU A 46 23.60 21.50 54.96
CA LEU A 46 22.90 20.22 54.95
C LEU A 46 23.40 19.44 56.16
N MET A 47 22.52 19.22 57.13
CA MET A 47 22.92 18.72 58.45
C MET A 47 23.40 17.25 58.43
N LYS A 48 23.30 16.55 57.29
CA LYS A 48 23.72 15.15 57.12
C LYS A 48 24.41 14.94 55.77
N ALA A 49 25.51 14.17 55.78
CA ALA A 49 26.28 13.81 54.58
C ALA A 49 25.42 13.19 53.46
N ASN A 50 24.42 12.37 53.81
CA ASN A 50 23.53 11.74 52.84
C ASN A 50 22.67 12.75 52.07
N ASP A 51 22.21 13.82 52.72
CA ASP A 51 21.41 14.85 52.07
C ASP A 51 22.27 15.70 51.11
N ALA A 52 23.52 15.95 51.49
CA ALA A 52 24.52 16.64 50.67
C ALA A 52 24.85 15.85 49.38
N ASP A 53 25.09 14.54 49.51
CA ASP A 53 25.34 13.63 48.38
C ASP A 53 24.12 13.53 47.44
N PHE A 54 22.92 13.40 48.00
CA PHE A 54 21.69 13.39 47.20
C PHE A 54 21.51 14.68 46.39
N VAL A 55 21.68 15.86 47.02
CA VAL A 55 21.51 17.15 46.34
C VAL A 55 22.57 17.35 45.26
N THR A 56 23.82 16.95 45.53
CA THR A 56 24.92 17.00 44.57
C THR A 56 24.62 16.17 43.33
N LYS A 57 24.26 14.90 43.51
CA LYS A 57 23.86 14.01 42.40
C LYS A 57 22.63 14.54 41.66
N ALA A 58 21.60 14.98 42.39
CA ALA A 58 20.39 15.53 41.78
C ALA A 58 20.67 16.76 40.89
N ARG A 59 21.67 17.59 41.22
CA ARG A 59 22.04 18.74 40.39
C ARG A 59 22.67 18.35 39.05
N GLU A 60 23.29 17.18 38.97
CA GLU A 60 23.86 16.64 37.74
C GLU A 60 22.85 15.78 36.97
N ASP A 61 22.10 14.94 37.69
CA ASP A 61 21.13 14.01 37.12
C ASP A 61 19.91 14.72 36.52
N VAL A 62 19.41 15.80 37.15
CA VAL A 62 18.19 16.49 36.67
C VAL A 62 18.37 17.10 35.28
N PRO A 63 19.45 17.88 34.98
CA PRO A 63 19.74 18.32 33.62
C PRO A 63 19.81 17.16 32.60
N ALA A 64 20.54 16.09 32.92
CA ALA A 64 20.68 14.94 32.03
C ALA A 64 19.33 14.26 31.73
N LEU A 65 18.48 14.10 32.76
CA LEU A 65 17.13 13.56 32.60
C LEU A 65 16.23 14.47 31.76
N VAL A 66 16.39 15.78 31.89
CA VAL A 66 15.62 16.76 31.10
C VAL A 66 15.99 16.67 29.61
N ASP A 67 17.27 16.57 29.29
CA ASP A 67 17.76 16.42 27.92
C ASP A 67 17.26 15.11 27.30
N GLU A 68 17.31 14.01 28.05
CA GLU A 68 16.78 12.72 27.60
C GLU A 68 15.26 12.78 27.36
N VAL A 69 14.50 13.43 28.23
CA VAL A 69 13.06 13.63 28.02
C VAL A 69 12.77 14.42 26.74
N GLU A 70 13.58 15.42 26.40
CA GLU A 70 13.44 16.15 25.14
C GLU A 70 13.76 15.30 23.93
N TYR A 71 14.86 14.55 24.00
CA TYR A 71 15.28 13.63 22.97
C TYR A 71 14.17 12.61 22.67
N LEU A 72 13.66 11.93 23.70
CA LEU A 72 12.56 10.97 23.58
C LEU A 72 11.28 11.61 23.04
N ARG A 73 10.94 12.83 23.47
CA ARG A 73 9.81 13.58 22.90
C ARG A 73 10.01 13.90 21.42
N GLY A 74 11.23 14.23 21.01
CA GLY A 74 11.62 14.41 19.61
C GLY A 74 11.38 13.15 18.80
N MET A 75 11.96 12.03 19.24
CA MET A 75 11.78 10.72 18.60
C MET A 75 10.31 10.31 18.49
N LEU A 76 9.51 10.54 19.54
CA LEU A 76 8.07 10.24 19.51
C LEU A 76 7.32 11.10 18.50
N ARG A 77 7.66 12.39 18.35
CA ARG A 77 7.06 13.26 17.33
C ARG A 77 7.40 12.76 15.92
N ASP A 78 8.66 12.41 15.68
CA ASP A 78 9.12 11.90 14.38
C ASP A 78 8.49 10.56 14.05
N THR A 79 8.47 9.63 15.00
CA THR A 79 7.81 8.33 14.83
C THR A 79 6.33 8.50 14.50
N ARG A 80 5.61 9.37 15.23
CA ARG A 80 4.20 9.68 14.93
C ARG A 80 4.03 10.29 13.54
N ARG A 81 4.94 11.15 13.09
CA ARG A 81 4.92 11.74 11.74
C ARG A 81 5.08 10.65 10.67
N ILE A 82 6.05 9.76 10.83
CA ILE A 82 6.30 8.63 9.91
C ILE A 82 5.08 7.71 9.86
N VAL A 83 4.55 7.32 11.01
CA VAL A 83 3.34 6.46 11.09
C VAL A 83 2.16 7.11 10.37
N ARG A 84 1.90 8.41 10.59
CA ARG A 84 0.83 9.13 9.87
C ARG A 84 1.03 9.13 8.36
N GLN A 85 2.26 9.33 7.87
CA GLN A 85 2.57 9.29 6.45
C GLN A 85 2.35 7.89 5.87
N LYS A 86 2.81 6.84 6.57
CA LYS A 86 2.60 5.44 6.16
C LYS A 86 1.12 5.07 6.12
N VAL A 87 0.34 5.46 7.13
CA VAL A 87 -1.12 5.24 7.17
C VAL A 87 -1.83 5.93 6.00
N LYS A 88 -1.44 7.17 5.66
CA LYS A 88 -1.95 7.85 4.46
C LYS A 88 -1.63 7.06 3.18
N GLY A 89 -0.38 6.59 3.04
CA GLY A 89 0.04 5.77 1.91
C GLY A 89 -0.77 4.47 1.79
N ILE A 90 -0.96 3.75 2.90
CA ILE A 90 -1.76 2.52 2.95
C ILE A 90 -3.21 2.79 2.52
N LYS A 91 -3.81 3.90 2.97
CA LYS A 91 -5.18 4.27 2.58
C LYS A 91 -5.30 4.53 1.07
N THR A 92 -4.31 5.21 0.48
CA THR A 92 -4.28 5.43 -0.98
C THR A 92 -4.15 4.12 -1.74
N LEU A 93 -3.26 3.21 -1.31
CA LEU A 93 -3.10 1.89 -1.92
C LEU A 93 -4.37 1.05 -1.80
N GLN A 94 -5.03 1.07 -0.63
CA GLN A 94 -6.29 0.35 -0.42
C GLN A 94 -7.38 0.82 -1.39
N ASN A 95 -7.50 2.13 -1.62
CA ASN A 95 -8.45 2.68 -2.59
C ASN A 95 -8.10 2.28 -4.03
N ALA A 96 -6.80 2.27 -4.38
CA ALA A 96 -6.33 1.82 -5.68
C ALA A 96 -6.64 0.34 -5.91
N CYS A 97 -6.42 -0.53 -4.92
CA CYS A 97 -6.78 -1.95 -4.98
C CYS A 97 -8.28 -2.16 -5.17
N LYS A 98 -9.12 -1.40 -4.46
CA LYS A 98 -10.59 -1.45 -4.66
C LYS A 98 -10.98 -1.07 -6.09
N LYS A 99 -10.38 -0.01 -6.63
CA LYS A 99 -10.62 0.42 -8.03
C LYS A 99 -10.16 -0.63 -9.03
N HIS A 100 -9.00 -1.26 -8.81
CA HIS A 100 -8.51 -2.32 -9.68
C HIS A 100 -9.41 -3.55 -9.64
N LYS A 101 -9.87 -3.95 -8.45
CA LYS A 101 -10.82 -5.06 -8.29
C LYS A 101 -12.11 -4.82 -9.08
N ALA A 102 -12.71 -3.63 -8.97
CA ALA A 102 -13.90 -3.27 -9.74
C ALA A 102 -13.65 -3.30 -11.26
N LYS A 103 -12.48 -2.87 -11.73
CA LYS A 103 -12.10 -2.98 -13.15
C LYS A 103 -11.98 -4.44 -13.60
N GLN A 104 -11.39 -5.29 -12.76
CA GLN A 104 -11.24 -6.72 -13.04
C GLN A 104 -12.62 -7.40 -13.15
N GLU A 105 -13.53 -7.12 -12.22
CA GLU A 105 -14.91 -7.63 -12.27
C GLU A 105 -15.65 -7.18 -13.54
N ALA A 106 -15.46 -5.93 -13.96
CA ALA A 106 -16.05 -5.42 -15.21
C ALA A 106 -15.46 -6.13 -16.46
N LEU A 107 -14.15 -6.35 -16.50
CA LEU A 107 -13.49 -7.07 -17.60
C LEU A 107 -13.96 -8.53 -17.67
N GLU A 108 -14.07 -9.20 -16.53
CA GLU A 108 -14.58 -10.57 -16.46
C GLU A 108 -16.02 -10.66 -16.97
N PHE A 109 -16.86 -9.68 -16.63
CA PHE A 109 -18.21 -9.58 -17.16
C PHE A 109 -18.22 -9.43 -18.68
N HIS A 110 -17.42 -8.51 -19.24
CA HIS A 110 -17.33 -8.33 -20.69
C HIS A 110 -16.81 -9.58 -21.42
N LEU A 111 -15.84 -10.28 -20.82
CA LEU A 111 -15.33 -11.54 -21.38
C LEU A 111 -16.43 -12.60 -21.43
N LYS A 112 -17.20 -12.76 -20.35
CA LYS A 112 -18.35 -13.70 -20.30
C LYS A 112 -19.40 -13.39 -21.38
N VAL A 113 -19.71 -12.11 -21.60
CA VAL A 113 -20.64 -11.69 -22.66
C VAL A 113 -20.07 -12.02 -24.05
N SER A 114 -18.78 -11.78 -24.26
CA SER A 114 -18.13 -12.04 -25.56
C SER A 114 -18.05 -13.54 -25.86
N ILE A 115 -17.78 -14.36 -24.85
CA ILE A 115 -17.80 -15.83 -24.97
C ILE A 115 -19.18 -16.30 -25.40
N ARG A 116 -20.25 -15.85 -24.72
CA ARG A 116 -21.63 -16.20 -25.10
C ARG A 116 -21.95 -15.80 -26.54
N HIS A 117 -21.56 -14.60 -26.95
CA HIS A 117 -21.80 -14.17 -28.33
C HIS A 117 -21.03 -15.02 -29.35
N ALA A 118 -19.82 -15.45 -29.03
CA ALA A 118 -19.07 -16.37 -29.88
C ALA A 118 -19.74 -17.75 -29.95
N GLU A 119 -20.27 -18.28 -28.83
CA GLU A 119 -21.05 -19.52 -28.80
C GLU A 119 -22.31 -19.41 -29.67
N GLU A 120 -23.07 -18.30 -29.57
CA GLU A 120 -24.25 -18.04 -30.42
C GLU A 120 -23.91 -17.98 -31.92
N LEU A 121 -22.75 -17.40 -32.27
CA LEU A 121 -22.28 -17.36 -33.66
C LEU A 121 -21.86 -18.75 -34.16
N ASP A 122 -21.23 -19.56 -33.31
CA ASP A 122 -20.83 -20.93 -33.64
C ASP A 122 -22.05 -21.81 -33.89
N GLU A 123 -23.06 -21.75 -33.02
CA GLU A 123 -24.36 -22.43 -33.21
C GLU A 123 -25.06 -21.99 -34.51
N SER A 124 -25.04 -20.70 -34.82
CA SER A 124 -25.61 -20.18 -36.07
C SER A 124 -24.85 -20.68 -37.31
N LEU A 125 -23.53 -20.79 -37.22
CA LEU A 125 -22.68 -21.27 -38.31
C LEU A 125 -22.88 -22.76 -38.54
N GLU A 126 -22.96 -23.57 -37.47
CA GLU A 126 -23.29 -25.00 -37.55
C GLU A 126 -24.65 -25.21 -38.25
N ALA A 127 -25.66 -24.43 -37.90
CA ALA A 127 -26.97 -24.50 -38.56
C ALA A 127 -26.92 -24.15 -40.06
N GLU A 128 -26.13 -23.14 -40.44
CA GLU A 128 -25.94 -22.77 -41.86
C GLU A 128 -25.15 -23.85 -42.62
N VAL A 129 -24.18 -24.50 -41.98
CA VAL A 129 -23.45 -25.64 -42.55
C VAL A 129 -24.39 -26.82 -42.79
N ASP A 130 -25.23 -27.17 -41.81
CA ASP A 130 -26.21 -28.25 -41.93
C ASP A 130 -27.23 -27.96 -43.05
N GLU A 131 -27.74 -26.73 -43.16
CA GLU A 131 -28.64 -26.31 -44.24
C GLU A 131 -27.97 -26.44 -45.61
N ASN A 132 -26.71 -25.99 -45.72
CA ASN A 132 -25.94 -26.13 -46.95
C ASN A 132 -25.68 -27.59 -47.33
N GLU A 133 -25.44 -28.47 -46.36
CA GLU A 133 -25.29 -29.92 -46.59
C GLU A 133 -26.60 -30.54 -47.10
N GLN A 134 -27.74 -30.18 -46.50
CA GLN A 134 -29.07 -30.62 -46.98
C GLN A 134 -29.34 -30.15 -48.41
N LEU A 135 -29.05 -28.88 -48.74
CA LEU A 135 -29.21 -28.35 -50.10
C LEU A 135 -28.32 -29.09 -51.10
N ARG A 136 -27.08 -29.45 -50.72
CA ARG A 136 -26.17 -30.24 -51.57
C ARG A 136 -26.74 -31.62 -51.89
N GLU A 137 -27.33 -32.31 -50.92
CA GLU A 137 -27.96 -33.61 -51.17
C GLU A 137 -29.21 -33.48 -52.06
N VAL A 138 -30.06 -32.46 -51.87
CA VAL A 138 -31.22 -32.21 -52.75
C VAL A 138 -30.78 -31.93 -54.19
N VAL A 139 -29.75 -31.11 -54.39
CA VAL A 139 -29.20 -30.83 -55.73
C VAL A 139 -28.67 -32.10 -56.39
N LYS A 140 -28.00 -32.95 -55.63
CA LYS A 140 -27.47 -34.24 -56.11
C LYS A 140 -28.59 -35.20 -56.52
N GLU A 141 -29.64 -35.36 -55.70
CA GLU A 141 -30.82 -36.16 -56.06
C GLU A 141 -31.51 -35.64 -57.34
N PHE A 142 -31.62 -34.31 -57.47
CA PHE A 142 -32.17 -33.70 -58.67
C PHE A 142 -31.32 -33.99 -59.91
N ILE A 143 -30.00 -33.86 -59.82
CA ILE A 143 -29.06 -34.22 -60.90
C ILE A 143 -29.25 -35.68 -61.31
N ASP A 144 -29.29 -36.60 -60.35
CA ASP A 144 -29.45 -38.03 -60.58
C ASP A 144 -30.79 -38.34 -61.27
N TYR A 145 -31.89 -37.73 -60.81
CA TYR A 145 -33.20 -37.84 -61.44
C TYR A 145 -33.16 -37.40 -62.92
N TRP A 146 -32.56 -36.24 -63.21
CA TRP A 146 -32.46 -35.73 -64.58
C TRP A 146 -31.57 -36.59 -65.48
N ALA A 147 -30.50 -37.17 -64.95
CA ALA A 147 -29.65 -38.08 -65.70
C ALA A 147 -30.43 -39.30 -66.25
N THR A 148 -31.51 -39.70 -65.59
CA THR A 148 -32.35 -40.83 -66.02
C THR A 148 -33.42 -40.50 -67.07
N THR A 149 -33.77 -39.23 -67.28
CA THR A 149 -34.92 -38.82 -68.13
C THR A 149 -34.58 -38.51 -69.60
N ASN A 150 -33.37 -38.83 -70.06
CA ASN A 150 -32.95 -38.93 -71.47
C ASN A 150 -33.03 -37.67 -72.37
N ASP A 151 -33.44 -36.50 -71.89
CA ASP A 151 -33.46 -35.22 -72.64
C ASP A 151 -32.76 -34.05 -71.90
N ALA A 152 -31.68 -34.36 -71.16
CA ALA A 152 -31.09 -33.44 -70.17
C ALA A 152 -29.78 -32.74 -70.59
N ARG A 153 -29.29 -32.94 -71.82
CA ARG A 153 -27.95 -32.48 -72.25
C ARG A 153 -27.68 -30.98 -72.03
N PRO A 154 -28.64 -30.06 -72.31
CA PRO A 154 -28.43 -28.62 -72.09
C PRO A 154 -28.42 -28.20 -70.61
N LEU A 155 -29.18 -28.89 -69.74
CA LEU A 155 -29.25 -28.56 -68.32
C LEU A 155 -28.03 -29.07 -67.54
N LEU A 156 -27.44 -30.18 -67.97
CA LEU A 156 -26.22 -30.73 -67.38
C LEU A 156 -25.02 -29.77 -67.46
N GLU A 157 -24.90 -28.97 -68.52
CA GLU A 157 -23.85 -27.93 -68.60
C GLU A 157 -24.13 -26.77 -67.61
N ILE A 158 -25.38 -26.31 -67.51
CA ILE A 158 -25.78 -25.24 -66.58
C ILE A 158 -25.53 -25.65 -65.12
N VAL A 159 -25.83 -26.90 -64.76
CA VAL A 159 -25.57 -27.42 -63.41
C VAL A 159 -24.08 -27.57 -63.14
N LYS A 160 -23.29 -27.97 -64.14
CA LYS A 160 -21.84 -28.07 -64.00
C LYS A 160 -21.19 -26.71 -63.75
N ASP A 161 -21.68 -25.67 -64.42
CA ASP A 161 -21.26 -24.28 -64.21
C ASP A 161 -21.68 -23.77 -62.82
N ALA A 162 -22.91 -24.09 -62.37
CA ALA A 162 -23.39 -23.75 -61.04
C ALA A 162 -22.59 -24.45 -59.92
N CYS A 163 -22.25 -25.72 -60.09
CA CYS A 163 -21.38 -26.46 -59.16
C CYS A 163 -19.95 -25.89 -59.13
N GLN A 164 -19.41 -25.42 -60.26
CA GLN A 164 -18.12 -24.72 -60.28
C GLN A 164 -18.18 -23.35 -59.58
N ALA A 165 -19.31 -22.63 -59.70
CA ALA A 165 -19.51 -21.35 -59.02
C ALA A 165 -19.70 -21.52 -57.49
N LEU A 166 -20.42 -22.56 -57.05
CA LEU A 166 -20.66 -22.88 -55.64
C LEU A 166 -19.48 -23.58 -54.96
N GLY A 167 -18.70 -24.35 -55.73
CA GLY A 167 -17.44 -24.98 -55.29
C GLY A 167 -16.21 -24.09 -55.48
N GLY A 168 -16.41 -22.80 -55.81
CA GLY A 168 -15.33 -21.86 -56.03
C GLY A 168 -14.40 -21.81 -54.82
N GLU A 169 -13.20 -22.35 -54.99
CA GLU A 169 -12.04 -21.93 -54.21
C GLU A 169 -12.02 -20.40 -54.25
N ALA A 170 -12.37 -19.77 -53.14
CA ALA A 170 -12.15 -18.35 -52.93
C ALA A 170 -10.63 -18.12 -53.06
N LYS A 171 -10.20 -17.62 -54.22
CA LYS A 171 -8.86 -17.07 -54.43
C LYS A 171 -8.75 -15.69 -53.78
#